data_AF-B4UDR1-F1
#
_entry.id   AF-B4UDR1-F1
#
_cell.length_a   1.000
_cell.length_b   1.000
_cell.length_c   1.000
_cell.angle_alpha   90.00
_cell.angle_beta   90.00
_cell.angle_gamma   90.00
#
_symmetry.space_group_name_H-M   'P 1'
#
loop_
_entity.id
_entity.type
_entity.pdbx_description
1 polymer ?
#
loop_
_entity_poly.entity_id
_entity_poly.type
_entity_poly.pdbx_seq_one_letter_code
_entity_poly.pdbx_strand_id
1 'polypeptide(L)'
;MSQPRERHLVLAHLRDEIRRIERRPARREGCVPSGLPEVDAALPGGGFPRGALCELAGGPASGKTAVALSLVAGLGPEDLSAWVDVRGDLYPPAAAARGVDLARLLVVRPAAGSAPGAGSSPARDGDAARAPAVTALWAAEALLASGAFAAVVVDVPAARLAHGADAMARRLQAAAEKGGSVGLWLAPRRAALRVPATLRLELSCEGGRVVARRAMGGAVAGRASHAA
;
A
#
# COMPACT_ATOMS: atom_id res chain seq x y z
N MET A 1 45.27 29.10 -12.59
CA MET A 1 45.55 27.65 -12.56
C MET A 1 45.12 27.12 -11.19
N SER A 2 43.91 26.55 -11.04
CA SER A 2 43.44 26.04 -9.74
C SER A 2 44.41 24.99 -9.19
N GLN A 3 44.78 25.13 -7.92
CA GLN A 3 45.77 24.26 -7.29
C GLN A 3 45.25 22.81 -7.22
N PRO A 4 46.12 21.79 -7.40
CA PRO A 4 45.70 20.39 -7.45
C PRO A 4 44.98 19.89 -6.18
N ARG A 5 45.24 20.49 -5.01
CA ARG A 5 44.53 20.18 -3.75
C ARG A 5 43.07 20.66 -3.75
N GLU A 6 42.80 21.81 -4.35
CA GLU A 6 41.48 22.43 -4.40
C GLU A 6 40.53 21.59 -5.29
N ARG A 7 41.03 21.09 -6.43
CA ARG A 7 40.29 20.14 -7.29
C ARG A 7 39.99 18.83 -6.56
N HIS A 8 40.90 18.35 -5.71
CA HIS A 8 40.68 17.11 -4.95
C HIS A 8 39.55 17.24 -3.93
N LEU A 9 39.48 18.38 -3.23
CA LEU A 9 38.40 18.67 -2.27
C LEU A 9 37.04 18.81 -2.95
N VAL A 10 36.97 19.50 -4.09
CA VAL A 10 35.75 19.62 -4.89
C VAL A 10 35.26 18.25 -5.36
N LEU A 11 36.16 17.39 -5.85
CA LEU A 11 35.79 16.04 -6.29
C LEU A 11 35.34 15.14 -5.13
N ALA A 12 35.95 15.28 -3.95
CA ALA A 12 35.51 14.55 -2.75
C ALA A 12 34.10 15.00 -2.32
N HIS A 13 33.86 16.31 -2.27
CA HIS A 13 32.55 16.87 -1.97
C HIS A 13 31.46 16.42 -2.94
N LEU A 14 31.73 16.52 -4.25
CA LEU A 14 30.78 16.07 -5.29
C LEU A 14 30.50 14.57 -5.21
N ARG A 15 31.51 13.74 -4.90
CA ARG A 15 31.31 12.30 -4.69
C ARG A 15 30.44 12.01 -3.48
N ASP A 16 30.61 12.76 -2.40
CA ASP A 16 29.76 12.61 -1.20
C ASP A 16 28.34 13.12 -1.45
N GLU A 17 28.19 14.18 -2.24
CA GLU A 17 26.88 14.70 -2.66
C GLU A 17 26.16 13.71 -3.57
N ILE A 18 26.85 13.13 -4.56
CA ILE A 18 26.34 12.04 -5.40
C ILE A 18 25.95 10.85 -4.54
N ARG A 19 26.81 10.39 -3.63
CA ARG A 19 26.51 9.27 -2.72
C ARG A 19 25.29 9.56 -1.84
N ARG A 20 25.10 10.79 -1.40
CA ARG A 20 23.93 11.21 -0.61
C ARG A 20 22.66 11.16 -1.45
N ILE A 21 22.72 11.60 -2.71
CA ILE A 21 21.59 11.57 -3.65
C ILE A 21 21.26 10.13 -4.08
N GLU A 22 22.28 9.31 -4.34
CA GLU A 22 22.15 7.90 -4.70
C GLU A 22 21.76 7.02 -3.51
N ARG A 23 21.91 7.53 -2.27
CA ARG A 23 21.58 6.75 -1.07
C ARG A 23 20.09 6.45 -1.06
N ARG A 24 19.78 5.16 -1.15
CA ARG A 24 18.42 4.69 -0.88
C ARG A 24 18.08 5.05 0.58
N PRO A 25 16.88 5.60 0.86
CA PRO A 25 16.47 5.89 2.23
C PRO A 25 16.62 4.62 3.09
N ALA A 26 17.10 4.80 4.32
CA ALA A 26 17.29 3.70 5.25
C ALA A 26 15.96 2.95 5.43
N ARG A 27 16.02 1.61 5.52
CA ARG A 27 14.84 0.77 5.64
C ARG A 27 14.08 1.20 6.89
N ARG A 28 12.80 1.55 6.72
CA ARG A 28 11.95 1.98 7.82
C ARG A 28 11.50 0.75 8.60
N GLU A 29 11.85 0.68 9.88
CA GLU A 29 11.52 -0.45 10.76
C GLU A 29 10.32 -0.12 11.68
N GLY A 30 9.76 -1.14 12.31
CA GLY A 30 8.65 -1.00 13.25
C GLY A 30 7.26 -1.02 12.60
N CYS A 31 6.28 -0.44 13.30
CA CYS A 31 4.88 -0.40 12.88
C CYS A 31 4.38 1.04 12.80
N VAL A 32 3.35 1.27 11.98
CA VAL A 32 2.65 2.55 11.86
C VAL A 32 1.23 2.37 12.42
N PRO A 33 0.86 3.08 13.50
CA PRO A 33 -0.49 3.04 14.04
C PRO A 33 -1.52 3.45 12.99
N SER A 34 -2.68 2.81 12.99
CA SER A 34 -3.80 3.17 12.12
C SER A 34 -4.50 4.46 12.54
N GLY A 35 -4.27 4.92 13.78
CA GLY A 35 -4.99 6.03 14.40
C GLY A 35 -6.36 5.60 14.96
N LEU A 36 -6.69 4.31 14.89
CA LEU A 36 -7.93 3.74 15.41
C LEU A 36 -7.58 2.68 16.47
N PRO A 37 -7.86 2.93 17.76
CA PRO A 37 -7.49 2.01 18.84
C PRO A 37 -8.04 0.59 18.66
N GLU A 38 -9.26 0.46 18.13
CA GLU A 38 -9.90 -0.82 17.86
C GLU A 38 -9.16 -1.65 16.80
N VAL A 39 -8.55 -0.98 15.81
CA VAL A 39 -7.74 -1.62 14.76
C VAL A 39 -6.34 -1.93 15.28
N ASP A 40 -5.72 -0.98 15.98
CA ASP A 40 -4.36 -1.13 16.52
C ASP A 40 -4.28 -2.27 17.55
N ALA A 41 -5.32 -2.42 18.38
CA ALA A 41 -5.42 -3.54 19.32
C ALA A 41 -5.53 -4.92 18.64
N ALA A 42 -6.08 -4.98 17.42
CA ALA A 42 -6.17 -6.21 16.64
C ALA A 42 -4.86 -6.55 15.90
N LEU A 43 -3.93 -5.60 15.81
CA LEU A 43 -2.65 -5.72 15.10
C LEU A 43 -1.52 -6.16 16.04
N PRO A 44 -0.69 -7.15 15.65
CA PRO A 44 0.55 -7.45 16.39
C PRO A 44 1.45 -6.23 16.42
N GLY A 45 1.88 -5.81 17.61
CA GLY A 45 2.74 -4.63 17.76
C GLY A 45 2.01 -3.29 17.70
N GLY A 46 0.66 -3.27 17.69
CA GLY A 46 -0.11 -2.03 17.83
C GLY A 46 -0.18 -1.16 16.57
N GLY A 47 0.09 -1.72 15.39
CA GLY A 47 0.02 -0.98 14.14
C GLY A 47 0.36 -1.82 12.92
N PHE A 48 0.32 -1.20 11.75
CA PHE A 48 0.66 -1.88 10.50
C PHE A 48 2.18 -2.00 10.34
N PRO A 49 2.72 -3.21 10.15
CA PRO A 49 4.16 -3.42 10.02
C PRO A 49 4.72 -2.75 8.76
N ARG A 50 5.83 -2.03 8.92
CA ARG A 50 6.59 -1.49 7.79
C ARG A 50 7.27 -2.61 7.03
N GLY A 51 7.35 -2.46 5.71
CA GLY A 51 7.94 -3.46 4.84
C GLY A 51 7.08 -4.71 4.66
N ALA A 52 5.76 -4.58 4.82
CA ALA A 52 4.83 -5.69 4.68
C ALA A 52 3.56 -5.27 3.94
N LEU A 53 3.01 -6.21 3.18
CA LEU A 53 1.68 -6.12 2.61
C LEU A 53 0.66 -6.65 3.63
N CYS A 54 -0.34 -5.84 3.92
CA CYS A 54 -1.47 -6.17 4.77
C CYS A 54 -2.76 -6.12 3.95
N GLU A 55 -3.70 -7.00 4.27
CA GLU A 55 -5.00 -7.08 3.60
C GLU A 55 -6.10 -6.55 4.51
N LEU A 56 -6.81 -5.52 4.05
CA LEU A 56 -8.04 -5.04 4.66
C LEU A 56 -9.22 -5.68 3.93
N ALA A 57 -9.76 -6.75 4.50
CA ALA A 57 -10.85 -7.52 3.93
C ALA A 57 -12.20 -7.07 4.51
N GLY A 58 -13.24 -6.95 3.67
CA GLY A 58 -14.59 -6.65 4.18
C GLY A 58 -15.61 -6.41 3.08
N GLY A 59 -16.88 -6.35 3.43
CA GLY A 59 -17.96 -6.00 2.49
C GLY A 59 -17.94 -4.51 2.08
N PRO A 60 -18.81 -4.08 1.14
CA PRO A 60 -19.09 -2.66 0.94
C PRO A 60 -19.42 -1.98 2.28
N ALA A 61 -19.04 -0.69 2.43
CA ALA A 61 -19.25 0.10 3.64
C ALA A 61 -18.64 -0.48 4.95
N SER A 62 -17.72 -1.43 4.88
CA SER A 62 -17.10 -2.03 6.06
C SER A 62 -16.01 -1.19 6.74
N GLY A 63 -15.78 0.06 6.29
CA GLY A 63 -14.74 0.93 6.84
C GLY A 63 -13.33 0.75 6.28
N LYS A 64 -13.09 -0.13 5.29
CA LYS A 64 -11.76 -0.33 4.65
C LYS A 64 -11.07 0.97 4.25
N THR A 65 -11.76 1.78 3.45
CA THR A 65 -11.25 3.08 2.99
C THR A 65 -11.02 4.03 4.16
N ALA A 66 -11.90 4.00 5.18
CA ALA A 66 -11.77 4.85 6.36
C ALA A 66 -10.53 4.50 7.20
N VAL A 67 -10.24 3.20 7.39
CA VAL A 67 -9.02 2.73 8.07
C VAL A 67 -7.77 3.11 7.27
N ALA A 68 -7.80 2.91 5.95
CA ALA A 68 -6.66 3.26 5.09
C ALA A 68 -6.38 4.78 5.09
N LEU A 69 -7.42 5.62 5.01
CA LEU A 69 -7.28 7.08 5.12
C LEU A 69 -6.81 7.50 6.50
N SER A 70 -7.25 6.82 7.57
CA SER A 70 -6.80 7.10 8.94
C SER A 70 -5.30 6.82 9.10
N LEU A 71 -4.81 5.70 8.57
CA LEU A 71 -3.37 5.39 8.54
C LEU A 71 -2.61 6.50 7.81
N VAL A 72 -3.09 6.91 6.64
CA VAL A 72 -2.44 7.95 5.81
C VAL A 72 -2.43 9.31 6.52
N ALA A 73 -3.51 9.68 7.20
CA ALA A 73 -3.60 10.93 7.97
C ALA A 73 -2.66 10.95 9.19
N GLY A 74 -2.37 9.78 9.78
CA GLY A 74 -1.47 9.65 10.92
C GLY A 74 0.02 9.57 10.56
N LEU A 75 0.39 9.68 9.29
CA LEU A 75 1.79 9.67 8.86
C LEU A 75 2.54 10.93 9.28
N GLY A 76 3.88 10.82 9.38
CA GLY A 76 4.72 11.95 9.77
C GLY A 76 4.68 13.09 8.75
N PRO A 77 5.07 14.31 9.15
CA PRO A 77 5.02 15.48 8.28
C PRO A 77 5.90 15.38 7.04
N GLU A 78 6.94 14.53 7.04
CA GLU A 78 7.81 14.29 5.88
C GLU A 78 7.47 13.03 5.08
N ASP A 79 6.46 12.29 5.52
CA ASP A 79 6.08 11.04 4.89
C ASP A 79 5.23 11.27 3.64
N LEU A 80 5.58 10.58 2.56
CA LEU A 80 4.75 10.49 1.36
C LEU A 80 3.85 9.27 1.44
N SER A 81 2.64 9.38 0.92
CA SER A 81 1.71 8.27 0.76
C SER A 81 1.26 8.17 -0.68
N ALA A 82 0.85 6.97 -1.10
CA ALA A 82 0.28 6.77 -2.42
C ALA A 82 -1.01 5.96 -2.36
N TRP A 83 -1.92 6.26 -3.28
CA TRP A 83 -3.18 5.55 -3.46
C TRP A 83 -3.35 5.16 -4.92
N VAL A 84 -3.34 3.86 -5.17
CA VAL A 84 -3.62 3.28 -6.49
C VAL A 84 -5.12 3.03 -6.59
N ASP A 85 -5.81 3.91 -7.31
CA ASP A 85 -7.27 3.98 -7.41
C ASP A 85 -7.73 3.53 -8.79
N VAL A 86 -8.10 2.25 -8.94
CA VAL A 86 -8.61 1.74 -10.23
C VAL A 86 -10.09 2.04 -10.43
N ARG A 87 -10.84 2.26 -9.34
CA ARG A 87 -12.29 2.47 -9.42
C ARG A 87 -12.68 3.93 -9.63
N GLY A 88 -11.81 4.85 -9.24
CA GLY A 88 -12.15 6.27 -9.16
C GLY A 88 -12.95 6.62 -7.91
N ASP A 89 -13.01 5.73 -6.92
CA ASP A 89 -13.88 5.87 -5.74
C ASP A 89 -13.25 6.77 -4.66
N LEU A 90 -11.95 7.06 -4.75
CA LEU A 90 -11.30 7.98 -3.80
C LEU A 90 -11.82 9.41 -4.01
N TYR A 91 -12.44 9.96 -2.97
CA TYR A 91 -12.95 11.33 -2.93
C TYR A 91 -12.02 12.25 -2.12
N PRO A 92 -11.23 13.13 -2.79
CA PRO A 92 -10.22 13.94 -2.10
C PRO A 92 -10.76 14.86 -0.98
N PRO A 93 -11.91 15.53 -1.12
CA PRO A 93 -12.44 16.35 -0.03
C PRO A 93 -12.75 15.56 1.25
N ALA A 94 -13.23 14.32 1.13
CA ALA A 94 -13.42 13.47 2.31
C ALA A 94 -12.09 13.00 2.92
N ALA A 95 -11.05 12.77 2.11
CA ALA A 95 -9.72 12.47 2.61
C ALA A 95 -9.13 13.65 3.40
N ALA A 96 -9.21 14.86 2.84
CA ALA A 96 -8.79 16.09 3.51
C ALA A 96 -9.56 16.34 4.82
N ALA A 97 -10.88 16.13 4.83
CA ALA A 97 -11.70 16.24 6.03
C ALA A 97 -11.32 15.25 7.15
N ARG A 98 -10.60 14.17 6.81
CA ARG A 98 -10.05 13.19 7.77
C ARG A 98 -8.61 13.49 8.18
N GLY A 99 -8.05 14.64 7.78
CA GLY A 99 -6.71 15.06 8.13
C GLY A 99 -5.61 14.56 7.19
N VAL A 100 -5.95 14.02 6.01
CA VAL A 100 -4.94 13.65 5.02
C VAL A 100 -4.36 14.90 4.36
N ASP A 101 -3.04 15.05 4.40
CA ASP A 101 -2.33 16.06 3.61
C ASP A 101 -2.32 15.65 2.14
N LEU A 102 -3.19 16.29 1.35
CA LEU A 102 -3.32 16.04 -0.08
C LEU A 102 -2.06 16.41 -0.87
N ALA A 103 -1.22 17.32 -0.37
CA ALA A 103 0.04 17.67 -1.03
C ALA A 103 1.06 16.53 -0.97
N ARG A 104 0.87 15.59 -0.03
CA ARG A 104 1.74 14.42 0.21
C ARG A 104 1.08 13.09 -0.15
N LEU A 105 -0.09 13.13 -0.81
CA LEU A 105 -0.81 11.97 -1.32
C LEU A 105 -0.70 11.89 -2.84
N LEU A 106 0.08 10.92 -3.35
CA LEU A 106 0.11 10.60 -4.76
C LEU A 106 -1.07 9.69 -5.12
N VAL A 107 -1.96 10.14 -6.00
CA VAL A 107 -3.06 9.32 -6.52
C VAL A 107 -2.70 8.80 -7.91
N VAL A 108 -2.68 7.48 -8.08
CA VAL A 108 -2.43 6.82 -9.36
C VAL A 108 -3.73 6.22 -9.89
N ARG A 109 -4.19 6.76 -11.02
CA ARG A 109 -5.36 6.26 -11.76
C ARG A 109 -4.93 5.83 -13.16
N PRO A 110 -4.72 4.53 -13.42
CA PRO A 110 -4.35 4.08 -14.74
C PRO A 110 -5.50 4.33 -15.72
N ALA A 111 -5.20 4.99 -16.84
CA ALA A 111 -6.13 5.15 -17.95
C ALA A 111 -6.36 3.80 -18.66
N ALA A 112 -7.46 3.69 -19.40
CA ALA A 112 -7.83 2.48 -20.14
C ALA A 112 -6.92 2.16 -21.36
N GLY A 113 -5.85 2.92 -21.59
CA GLY A 113 -4.95 2.76 -22.73
C GLY A 113 -3.48 2.85 -22.32
N SER A 114 -2.66 2.01 -22.95
CA SER A 114 -1.20 1.90 -22.87
C SER A 114 -0.59 1.38 -21.56
N ALA A 115 -0.46 0.06 -21.45
CA ALA A 115 0.70 -0.51 -20.79
C ALA A 115 1.95 -0.19 -21.63
N PRO A 116 3.08 0.24 -21.04
CA PRO A 116 4.31 0.44 -21.80
C PRO A 116 4.81 -0.91 -22.33
N GLY A 117 4.83 -1.08 -23.66
CA GLY A 117 5.37 -2.27 -24.34
C GLY A 117 4.38 -3.18 -25.06
N ALA A 118 3.07 -2.88 -25.06
CA ALA A 118 2.10 -3.63 -25.87
C ALA A 118 2.00 -3.01 -27.28
N GLY A 119 2.50 -3.72 -28.29
CA GLY A 119 2.30 -3.37 -29.69
C GLY A 119 0.82 -3.21 -30.05
N SER A 120 0.54 -2.42 -31.07
CA SER A 120 -0.79 -2.13 -31.60
C SER A 120 -1.47 -3.38 -32.16
N SER A 121 -2.10 -4.17 -31.29
CA SER A 121 -3.02 -5.24 -31.67
C SER A 121 -4.36 -4.98 -30.98
N PRO A 122 -5.51 -5.05 -31.69
CA PRO A 122 -6.80 -4.79 -31.09
C PRO A 122 -7.06 -5.84 -30.00
N ALA A 123 -7.08 -5.38 -28.75
CA ALA A 123 -7.39 -6.20 -27.59
C ALA A 123 -8.80 -6.78 -27.74
N ARG A 124 -8.95 -8.10 -27.48
CA ARG A 124 -10.28 -8.73 -27.37
C ARG A 124 -11.06 -8.04 -26.25
N ASP A 125 -12.38 -7.95 -26.36
CA ASP A 125 -13.25 -7.17 -25.44
C ASP A 125 -13.05 -7.48 -23.92
N GLY A 126 -12.46 -8.63 -23.57
CA GLY A 126 -12.07 -8.97 -22.20
C GLY A 126 -10.70 -8.45 -21.71
N ASP A 127 -9.74 -8.19 -22.60
CA ASP A 127 -8.39 -7.72 -22.26
C ASP A 127 -8.36 -6.21 -21.97
N ALA A 128 -9.19 -5.43 -22.66
CA ALA A 128 -9.33 -3.99 -22.44
C ALA A 128 -9.77 -3.66 -20.99
N ALA A 129 -10.63 -4.50 -20.40
CA ALA A 129 -11.10 -4.34 -19.02
C ALA A 129 -10.05 -4.72 -17.96
N ARG A 130 -9.03 -5.49 -18.33
CA ARG A 130 -7.99 -6.02 -17.43
C ARG A 130 -6.72 -5.18 -17.45
N ALA A 131 -6.43 -4.52 -18.57
CA ALA A 131 -5.26 -3.66 -18.76
C ALA A 131 -5.08 -2.58 -17.65
N PRO A 132 -6.13 -1.86 -17.19
CA PRO A 132 -5.95 -0.86 -16.13
C PRO A 132 -5.52 -1.48 -14.81
N ALA A 133 -6.04 -2.67 -14.48
CA ALA A 133 -5.74 -3.35 -13.22
C ALA A 133 -4.29 -3.85 -13.16
N VAL A 134 -3.78 -4.39 -14.27
CA VAL A 134 -2.37 -4.83 -14.35
C VAL A 134 -1.43 -3.63 -14.25
N THR A 135 -1.70 -2.55 -14.98
CA THR A 135 -0.92 -1.31 -14.90
C THR A 135 -0.93 -0.71 -13.49
N ALA A 136 -2.09 -0.70 -12.82
CA ALA A 136 -2.18 -0.28 -11.42
C ALA A 136 -1.29 -1.12 -10.50
N LEU A 137 -1.25 -2.44 -10.69
CA LEU A 137 -0.43 -3.32 -9.86
C LEU A 137 1.06 -3.13 -10.09
N TRP A 138 1.49 -2.86 -11.33
CA TRP A 138 2.87 -2.46 -11.60
C TRP A 138 3.21 -1.12 -10.98
N ALA A 139 2.30 -0.15 -11.02
CA ALA A 139 2.48 1.11 -10.32
C ALA A 139 2.59 0.87 -8.81
N ALA A 140 1.71 0.05 -8.21
CA ALA A 140 1.78 -0.31 -6.80
C ALA A 140 3.12 -0.96 -6.44
N GLU A 141 3.61 -1.89 -7.26
CA GLU A 141 4.92 -2.54 -7.07
C GLU A 141 6.07 -1.52 -7.11
N ALA A 142 6.06 -0.62 -8.10
CA ALA A 142 7.08 0.42 -8.23
C ALA A 142 7.06 1.41 -7.05
N LEU A 143 5.87 1.82 -6.61
CA LEU A 143 5.68 2.70 -5.46
C LEU A 143 6.20 2.05 -4.18
N LEU A 144 5.79 0.80 -3.91
CA LEU A 144 6.25 0.03 -2.77
C LEU A 144 7.77 -0.17 -2.78
N ALA A 145 8.35 -0.49 -3.94
CA ALA A 145 9.79 -0.73 -4.06
C ALA A 145 10.65 0.54 -4.01
N SER A 146 10.06 1.73 -4.19
CA SER A 146 10.81 2.99 -4.32
C SER A 146 11.57 3.37 -3.04
N GLY A 147 11.02 3.04 -1.87
CA GLY A 147 11.49 3.54 -0.57
C GLY A 147 11.10 4.99 -0.26
N ALA A 148 10.37 5.66 -1.17
CA ALA A 148 9.92 7.04 -0.96
C ALA A 148 8.61 7.13 -0.14
N PHE A 149 7.75 6.12 -0.25
CA PHE A 149 6.42 6.13 0.36
C PHE A 149 6.39 5.41 1.70
N ALA A 150 5.83 6.04 2.71
CA ALA A 150 5.56 5.45 4.01
C ALA A 150 4.46 4.39 3.95
N ALA A 151 3.43 4.66 3.15
CA ALA A 151 2.29 3.80 2.95
C ALA A 151 1.82 3.84 1.48
N VAL A 152 1.42 2.68 0.95
CA VAL A 152 0.82 2.55 -0.38
C VAL A 152 -0.49 1.79 -0.25
N VAL A 153 -1.59 2.42 -0.59
CA VAL A 153 -2.92 1.82 -0.63
C VAL A 153 -3.20 1.31 -2.04
N VAL A 154 -3.60 0.05 -2.14
CA VAL A 154 -3.88 -0.67 -3.38
C VAL A 154 -5.38 -0.96 -3.44
N ASP A 155 -6.12 -0.12 -4.16
CA ASP A 155 -7.55 -0.29 -4.41
C ASP A 155 -7.78 -0.81 -5.84
N VAL A 156 -7.54 -2.11 -5.99
CA VAL A 156 -7.74 -2.84 -7.25
C VAL A 156 -8.82 -3.90 -7.04
N PRO A 157 -9.92 -3.90 -7.82
CA PRO A 157 -10.98 -4.87 -7.64
C PRO A 157 -10.50 -6.31 -7.92
N ALA A 158 -10.59 -7.17 -6.89
CA ALA A 158 -10.14 -8.56 -6.93
C ALA A 158 -10.76 -9.39 -8.06
N ALA A 159 -11.98 -9.06 -8.51
CA ALA A 159 -12.64 -9.71 -9.65
C ALA A 159 -11.81 -9.62 -10.94
N ARG A 160 -10.97 -8.59 -11.10
CA ARG A 160 -10.10 -8.40 -12.28
C ARG A 160 -8.80 -9.23 -12.21
N LEU A 161 -8.57 -9.96 -11.12
CA LEU A 161 -7.30 -10.61 -10.79
C LEU A 161 -7.41 -12.13 -10.55
N ALA A 162 -8.56 -12.74 -10.88
CA ALA A 162 -8.87 -14.14 -10.55
C ALA A 162 -7.78 -15.17 -10.94
N HIS A 163 -6.98 -14.90 -11.98
CA HIS A 163 -5.76 -15.66 -12.29
C HIS A 163 -4.51 -14.83 -12.00
N GLY A 164 -3.61 -15.36 -11.15
CA GLY A 164 -2.30 -14.75 -10.86
C GLY A 164 -2.25 -13.77 -9.69
N ALA A 165 -3.38 -13.55 -8.98
CA ALA A 165 -3.43 -12.68 -7.80
C ALA A 165 -2.35 -13.02 -6.76
N ASP A 166 -2.13 -14.32 -6.47
CA ASP A 166 -1.13 -14.74 -5.49
C ASP A 166 0.31 -14.45 -5.94
N ALA A 167 0.60 -14.61 -7.23
CA ALA A 167 1.92 -14.29 -7.78
C ALA A 167 2.19 -12.78 -7.72
N MET A 168 1.19 -11.96 -8.04
CA MET A 168 1.28 -10.52 -7.91
C MET A 168 1.43 -10.10 -6.44
N ALA A 169 0.62 -10.66 -5.55
CA ALA A 169 0.67 -10.32 -4.14
C ALA A 169 2.03 -10.68 -3.51
N ARG A 170 2.66 -11.79 -3.92
CA ARG A 170 4.06 -12.10 -3.57
C ARG A 170 5.03 -11.04 -4.08
N ARG A 171 4.86 -10.54 -5.30
CA ARG A 171 5.69 -9.44 -5.85
C ARG A 171 5.51 -8.15 -5.06
N LEU A 172 4.28 -7.79 -4.73
CA LEU A 172 4.00 -6.61 -3.91
C LEU A 172 4.56 -6.74 -2.49
N GLN A 173 4.47 -7.92 -1.87
CA GLN A 173 5.10 -8.20 -0.58
C GLN A 173 6.62 -7.98 -0.65
N ALA A 174 7.30 -8.58 -1.65
CA ALA A 174 8.74 -8.39 -1.84
C ALA A 174 9.10 -6.91 -2.13
N ALA A 175 8.26 -6.20 -2.87
CA ALA A 175 8.42 -4.77 -3.11
C ALA A 175 8.28 -3.94 -1.83
N ALA A 176 7.27 -4.25 -0.98
CA ALA A 176 7.08 -3.62 0.31
C ALA A 176 8.30 -3.84 1.20
N GLU A 177 8.79 -5.08 1.30
CA GLU A 177 9.99 -5.43 2.08
C GLU A 177 11.23 -4.65 1.62
N LYS A 178 11.37 -4.48 0.29
CA LYS A 178 12.48 -3.75 -0.34
C LYS A 178 12.42 -2.25 -0.06
N GLY A 179 11.25 -1.63 -0.09
CA GLY A 179 11.09 -0.20 0.17
C GLY A 179 10.86 0.18 1.63
N GLY A 180 10.50 -0.77 2.49
CA GLY A 180 10.12 -0.48 3.87
C GLY A 180 8.76 0.23 4.02
N SER A 181 7.91 0.17 2.99
CA SER A 181 6.58 0.77 2.99
C SER A 181 5.55 -0.14 3.67
N VAL A 182 4.51 0.45 4.25
CA VAL A 182 3.28 -0.28 4.60
C VAL A 182 2.44 -0.44 3.33
N GLY A 183 2.20 -1.65 2.88
CA GLY A 183 1.26 -1.92 1.79
C GLY A 183 -0.12 -2.26 2.34
N LEU A 184 -1.17 -1.54 1.92
CA LEU A 184 -2.56 -1.87 2.27
C LEU A 184 -3.33 -2.31 1.02
N TRP A 185 -3.69 -3.59 0.94
CA TRP A 185 -4.56 -4.12 -0.10
C TRP A 185 -6.02 -4.07 0.34
N LEU A 186 -6.89 -3.37 -0.42
CA LEU A 186 -8.32 -3.33 -0.14
C LEU A 186 -9.03 -4.53 -0.81
N ALA A 187 -9.40 -5.53 -0.01
CA ALA A 187 -9.97 -6.77 -0.50
C ALA A 187 -11.48 -6.93 -0.17
N PRO A 188 -12.25 -7.61 -1.04
CA PRO A 188 -13.58 -8.08 -0.64
C PRO A 188 -13.46 -9.20 0.39
N ARG A 189 -14.44 -9.32 1.29
CA ARG A 189 -14.42 -10.24 2.45
C ARG A 189 -14.03 -11.69 2.13
N ARG A 190 -14.40 -12.22 0.96
CA ARG A 190 -14.16 -13.62 0.56
C ARG A 190 -12.92 -13.82 -0.31
N ALA A 191 -12.32 -12.76 -0.85
CA ALA A 191 -11.03 -12.90 -1.52
C ALA A 191 -9.96 -12.97 -0.44
N ALA A 192 -9.08 -13.97 -0.50
CA ALA A 192 -7.93 -14.05 0.36
C ALA A 192 -6.68 -14.28 -0.48
N LEU A 193 -5.72 -13.36 -0.33
CA LEU A 193 -4.41 -13.51 -0.91
C LEU A 193 -3.71 -14.67 -0.20
N ARG A 194 -3.18 -15.63 -0.96
CA ARG A 194 -2.39 -16.73 -0.41
C ARG A 194 -0.92 -16.35 -0.43
N VAL A 195 -0.59 -15.34 0.38
CA VAL A 195 0.79 -14.88 0.57
C VAL A 195 1.23 -15.23 1.99
N PRO A 196 2.40 -15.90 2.16
CA PRO A 196 2.92 -16.21 3.49
C PRO A 196 3.08 -14.93 4.32
N ALA A 197 2.76 -15.02 5.62
CA ALA A 197 2.92 -13.95 6.59
C ALA A 197 2.17 -12.62 6.29
N THR A 198 1.26 -12.60 5.30
CA THR A 198 0.39 -11.43 5.09
C THR A 198 -0.58 -11.29 6.24
N LEU A 199 -0.55 -10.12 6.89
CA LEU A 199 -1.50 -9.78 7.92
C LEU A 199 -2.85 -9.47 7.28
N ARG A 200 -3.90 -10.20 7.67
CA ARG A 200 -5.27 -9.97 7.20
C ARG A 200 -6.15 -9.47 8.34
N LEU A 201 -6.75 -8.30 8.15
CA LEU A 201 -7.81 -7.77 8.99
C LEU A 201 -9.15 -7.89 8.27
N GLU A 202 -10.08 -8.60 8.87
CA GLU A 202 -11.49 -8.53 8.50
C GLU A 202 -12.16 -7.36 9.22
N LEU A 203 -12.72 -6.46 8.42
CA LEU A 203 -13.41 -5.27 8.89
C LEU A 203 -14.93 -5.42 8.72
N SER A 204 -15.67 -5.01 9.74
CA SER A 204 -17.11 -4.77 9.71
C SER A 204 -17.44 -3.40 10.29
N CYS A 205 -18.62 -2.89 9.98
CA CYS A 205 -19.15 -1.66 10.59
C CYS A 205 -20.36 -2.05 11.44
N GLU A 206 -20.30 -1.76 12.75
CA GLU A 206 -21.35 -2.07 13.72
C GLU A 206 -21.63 -0.79 14.52
N GLY A 207 -22.86 -0.28 14.48
CA GLY A 207 -23.23 0.96 15.20
C GLY A 207 -22.41 2.20 14.83
N GLY A 208 -21.91 2.27 13.58
CA GLY A 208 -21.05 3.36 13.10
C GLY A 208 -19.58 3.26 13.52
N ARG A 209 -19.18 2.18 14.20
CA ARG A 209 -17.78 1.89 14.58
C ARG A 209 -17.19 0.80 13.71
N VAL A 210 -15.88 0.88 13.47
CA VAL A 210 -15.15 -0.10 12.66
C VAL A 210 -14.61 -1.20 13.55
N VAL A 211 -15.21 -2.39 13.45
CA VAL A 211 -14.73 -3.57 14.16
C VAL A 211 -13.70 -4.28 13.30
N ALA A 212 -12.50 -4.50 13.85
CA ALA A 212 -11.42 -5.24 13.21
C ALA A 212 -11.21 -6.60 13.88
N ARG A 213 -11.14 -7.66 13.06
CA ARG A 213 -10.78 -9.02 13.51
C ARG A 213 -9.63 -9.54 12.69
N ARG A 214 -8.55 -9.97 13.35
CA ARG A 214 -7.42 -10.59 12.68
C ARG A 214 -7.80 -12.00 12.20
N ALA A 215 -7.66 -12.26 10.91
CA ALA A 215 -7.76 -13.61 10.36
C ALA A 215 -6.36 -14.23 10.33
N MET A 216 -6.12 -15.27 11.14
CA MET A 216 -4.85 -16.01 11.06
C MET A 216 -4.84 -16.89 9.83
N GLY A 217 -3.78 -16.80 9.03
CA GLY A 217 -3.55 -17.71 7.91
C GLY A 217 -3.47 -19.15 8.39
N GLY A 218 -4.45 -19.97 7.99
CA GLY A 218 -4.38 -21.42 8.09
C GLY A 218 -4.53 -22.03 9.49
N ALA A 219 -5.59 -21.70 10.23
CA ALA A 219 -6.30 -22.64 11.12
C ALA A 219 -7.61 -22.01 11.58
N VAL A 220 -8.71 -22.77 11.47
CA VAL A 220 -9.99 -22.43 12.10
C VAL A 220 -9.77 -22.43 13.62
N ALA A 221 -9.59 -21.27 14.23
CA ALA A 221 -9.57 -21.13 15.69
C ALA A 221 -11.00 -20.85 16.17
N GLY A 222 -11.48 -21.74 17.04
CA GLY A 222 -12.86 -21.82 17.50
C GLY A 222 -13.39 -20.58 18.20
N ARG A 223 -14.72 -20.51 18.24
CA ARG A 223 -15.49 -19.55 19.03
C ARG A 223 -15.01 -19.56 20.47
N ALA A 224 -14.44 -18.46 20.95
CA ALA A 224 -14.48 -18.14 22.37
C ALA A 224 -15.79 -17.39 22.63
N SER A 225 -16.84 -18.13 22.96
CA SER A 225 -18.01 -17.57 23.63
C SER A 225 -17.61 -17.29 25.07
N HIS A 226 -17.53 -16.01 25.46
CA HIS A 226 -17.66 -15.64 26.86
C HIS A 226 -19.15 -15.42 27.10
N ALA A 227 -19.78 -16.42 27.72
CA ALA A 227 -21.10 -16.28 28.31
C ALA A 227 -20.97 -15.40 29.56
N ALA A 228 -21.83 -14.41 29.66
CA ALA A 228 -22.36 -13.94 30.94
C ALA A 228 -23.75 -14.56 31.09
#